data_AF-A0A961GSM1-F1
#
_entry.id   AF-A0A961GSM1-F1
#
_cell.length_a   1.000
_cell.length_b   1.000
_cell.length_c   1.000
_cell.angle_alpha   90.00
_cell.angle_beta   90.00
_cell.angle_gamma   90.00
#
_symmetry.space_group_name_H-M   'P 1'
#
loop_
_entity.id
_entity.type
_entity.pdbx_description
1 polymer ?
#
loop_
_entity_poly.entity_id
_entity_poly.type
_entity_poly.pdbx_seq_one_letter_code
_entity_poly.pdbx_strand_id
1 'polypeptide(L)' 'MKGDQSLMITLGIDAHKRTHTVVAVDDVGRQLGTKTTTATTSADHLDIIRWADQIGPDRQ' A
#
# COMPACT_ATOMS: atom_id res chain seq x y z
N MET A 1 3.77 29.31 0.21
CA MET A 1 2.72 28.29 0.04
C MET A 1 3.20 27.31 -1.01
N LYS A 2 3.90 26.23 -0.63
CA LYS A 2 4.15 25.11 -1.54
C LYS A 2 2.83 24.36 -1.62
N GLY A 3 2.28 24.25 -2.82
CA GLY A 3 1.04 23.52 -3.04
C GLY A 3 1.16 22.16 -2.39
N ASP A 4 0.14 21.83 -1.61
CA ASP A 4 -0.18 20.51 -1.12
C ASP A 4 -0.39 19.61 -2.34
N GLN A 5 0.70 19.19 -2.98
CA GLN A 5 0.68 18.03 -3.85
C GLN A 5 0.59 16.86 -2.92
N SER A 6 -0.63 16.59 -2.47
CA SER A 6 -1.01 15.27 -2.01
C SER A 6 -0.48 14.27 -3.04
N LEU A 7 0.56 13.54 -2.65
CA LEU A 7 1.15 12.51 -3.50
C LEU A 7 0.08 11.44 -3.63
N MET A 8 -0.51 11.33 -4.80
CA MET A 8 -1.48 10.27 -5.09
C MET A 8 -0.75 8.93 -5.02
N ILE A 9 -1.17 8.08 -4.08
CA ILE A 9 -0.59 6.75 -3.88
C ILE A 9 -1.48 5.72 -4.56
N THR A 10 -0.89 4.84 -5.36
CA THR A 10 -1.58 3.65 -5.89
C THR A 10 -1.07 2.40 -5.18
N LEU A 11 -1.99 1.55 -4.72
CA LEU A 11 -1.64 0.25 -4.14
C LEU A 11 -1.84 -0.87 -5.17
N GLY A 12 -0.76 -1.50 -5.59
CA GLY A 12 -0.81 -2.74 -6.38
C GLY A 12 -0.77 -3.96 -5.46
N ILE A 13 -1.65 -4.93 -5.68
CA ILE A 13 -1.69 -6.18 -4.91
C ILE A 13 -1.47 -7.41 -5.81
N ASP A 14 -0.52 -8.26 -5.40
CA ASP A 14 -0.38 -9.63 -5.88
C ASP A 14 -0.92 -10.58 -4.80
N ALA A 15 -2.12 -11.09 -5.05
CA ALA A 15 -2.82 -12.03 -4.18
C ALA A 15 -2.54 -13.47 -4.62
N HIS A 16 -1.43 -14.05 -4.16
CA HIS A 16 -1.02 -15.39 -4.55
C HIS A 16 -1.23 -16.43 -3.45
N LYS A 17 -2.31 -17.21 -3.57
CA LYS A 17 -2.67 -18.30 -2.64
C LYS A 17 -2.78 -17.79 -1.19
N ARG A 18 -1.79 -18.11 -0.36
CA ARG A 18 -1.71 -17.73 1.05
C ARG A 18 -0.81 -16.52 1.29
N THR A 19 -0.22 -15.98 0.25
CA THR A 19 0.69 -14.85 0.31
C THR A 19 0.06 -13.67 -0.41
N HIS A 20 0.00 -12.51 0.24
CA HIS A 20 -0.37 -11.26 -0.41
C HIS A 20 0.82 -10.32 -0.36
N THR A 21 1.24 -9.80 -1.50
CA THR A 21 2.25 -8.75 -1.57
C THR A 21 1.59 -7.47 -2.08
N VAL A 22 1.72 -6.40 -1.31
CA VAL A 22 1.23 -5.07 -1.66
C VAL A 22 2.43 -4.15 -1.90
N VAL A 23 2.34 -3.36 -2.95
CA VAL A 23 3.34 -2.35 -3.32
C VAL A 23 2.62 -1.01 -3.41
N ALA A 24 3.18 0.00 -2.73
CA ALA A 24 2.72 1.37 -2.86
C ALA A 24 3.63 2.12 -3.84
N VAL A 25 3.04 2.85 -4.78
CA VAL A 25 3.76 3.72 -5.72
C VAL A 25 3.21 5.15 -5.67
N ASP A 26 4.05 6.13 -5.97
CA ASP A 26 3.60 7.51 -6.23
C ASP A 26 3.03 7.66 -7.65
N ASP A 27 2.62 8.88 -7.97
CA ASP A 27 1.98 9.27 -9.24
C ASP A 27 2.87 9.08 -10.47
N VAL A 28 4.20 9.11 -10.29
CA VAL A 28 5.17 8.82 -11.36
C VAL A 28 5.58 7.34 -11.40
N GLY A 29 4.96 6.49 -10.57
CA GLY A 29 5.19 5.05 -10.50
C GLY A 29 6.42 4.65 -9.70
N ARG A 30 7.02 5.56 -8.92
CA ARG A 30 8.14 5.24 -8.03
C ARG A 30 7.62 4.46 -6.83
N GLN A 31 8.28 3.35 -6.51
CA GLN A 31 7.95 2.56 -5.33
C GLN A 31 8.24 3.32 -4.03
N LEU A 32 7.23 3.40 -3.16
CA LEU A 32 7.28 4.00 -1.83
C LEU A 32 7.45 2.95 -0.72
N GLY A 33 6.97 1.73 -0.95
CA GLY A 33 7.12 0.64 0.01
C GLY A 33 6.56 -0.68 -0.49
N THR A 34 6.81 -1.75 0.27
CA THR A 34 6.17 -3.05 0.07
C THR A 34 5.83 -3.73 1.39
N LYS A 35 4.76 -4.54 1.39
CA LYS A 35 4.34 -5.38 2.51
C LYS A 35 3.90 -6.73 1.99
N THR A 36 4.40 -7.79 2.61
CA THR A 36 3.99 -9.16 2.32
C THR A 36 3.39 -9.81 3.56
N THR A 37 2.25 -10.48 3.41
CA THR A 37 1.67 -11.38 4.42
C THR A 37 1.79 -12.82 3.95
N THR A 38 1.84 -13.78 4.88
CA THR A 38 1.93 -15.23 4.59
C THR A 38 0.66 -16.00 4.96
N ALA A 39 -0.39 -15.26 5.32
CA ALA A 39 -1.72 -15.75 5.55
C ALA A 39 -2.77 -14.76 4.99
N THR A 40 -4.02 -15.22 4.94
CA THR A 40 -5.17 -14.52 4.32
C THR A 40 -6.27 -14.25 5.34
N THR A 41 -5.92 -14.11 6.62
CA THR A 41 -6.89 -13.83 7.66
C THR A 41 -7.29 -12.36 7.63
N SER A 42 -8.44 -12.02 8.21
CA SER A 42 -8.84 -10.61 8.36
C SER A 42 -7.81 -9.79 9.13
N ALA A 43 -7.07 -10.39 10.07
CA ALA A 43 -6.00 -9.72 10.79
C ALA A 43 -4.82 -9.37 9.86
N ASP A 44 -4.43 -10.30 8.97
CA ASP A 44 -3.38 -10.06 7.97
C ASP A 44 -3.76 -8.91 7.03
N HIS A 45 -5.01 -8.89 6.55
CA HIS A 45 -5.50 -7.81 5.69
C HIS A 45 -5.57 -6.48 6.42
N LEU A 46 -5.97 -6.47 7.71
CA LEU A 46 -5.95 -5.26 8.53
C LEU A 46 -4.52 -4.71 8.70
N ASP A 47 -3.53 -5.58 8.86
CA ASP A 47 -2.12 -5.18 8.97
C ASP A 47 -1.58 -4.59 7.67
N ILE A 48 -2.06 -5.04 6.50
CA ILE A 48 -1.79 -4.40 5.21
C ILE A 48 -2.37 -2.98 5.18
N ILE A 49 -3.63 -2.80 5.60
CA ILE A 49 -4.28 -1.48 5.61
C ILE A 49 -3.54 -0.52 6.54
N ARG A 50 -3.20 -0.96 7.75
CA ARG A 50 -2.43 -0.17 8.72
C ARG A 50 -1.06 0.22 8.20
N TRP A 51 -0.40 -0.68 7.48
CA TRP A 51 0.86 -0.37 6.80
C TRP A 51 0.66 0.69 5.72
N ALA A 52 -0.40 0.59 4.91
CA ALA A 52 -0.69 1.59 3.88
C ALA A 52 -0.98 2.99 4.49
N ASP A 53 -1.65 3.05 5.64
CA ASP A 53 -1.88 4.30 6.39
C ASP A 53 -0.58 5.01 6.80
N GLN A 54 0.51 4.25 7.01
CA GLN A 54 1.82 4.83 7.36
C GLN A 54 2.53 5.45 6.15
N ILE A 55 2.11 5.11 4.93
CA ILE A 55 2.73 5.64 3.69
C ILE A 55 2.11 6.98 3.33
N GLY A 56 0.78 7.10 3.40
CA GLY A 56 0.11 8.37 3.15
C GLY A 56 -1.42 8.28 3.13
N PRO A 57 -2.10 9.43 3.31
CA PRO A 57 -3.54 9.50 3.44
C PRO A 57 -4.28 9.36 2.08
N ASP A 58 -3.69 9.83 0.99
CA ASP A 58 -4.35 9.91 -0.31
C ASP A 58 -3.97 8.74 -1.21
N ARG A 59 -4.81 7.70 -1.17
CA ARG A 59 -4.60 6.46 -1.90
C ARG A 59 -5.86 5.99 -2.61
N GLN A 60 -5.67 5.31 -3.75
CA GLN A 60 -6.72 4.66 -4.56
C GLN A 60 -6.54 3.14 -4.55
#